data_AF-A0A925RP44-F1
#
_entry.id   AF-A0A925RP44-F1
#
_cell.length_a   1.000
_cell.length_b   1.000
_cell.length_c   1.000
_cell.angle_alpha   90.00
_cell.angle_beta   90.00
_cell.angle_gamma   90.00
#
_symmetry.space_group_name_H-M   'P 1'
#
loop_
_entity.id
_entity.type
_entity.pdbx_description
1 polymer ?
#
loop_
_entity_poly.entity_id
_entity_poly.type
_entity_poly.pdbx_seq_one_letter_code
_entity_poly.pdbx_strand_id
1 'polypeptide(L)'
;MPKPRSEPITEQQLAGWRLLERFIGALDQHGSRITPNSREQHGLRDVDRRTYFGLFLFGLFNPVVTSMRALCTASRLDRVSAMLDRQGPVAISGFSDAQLVFAPEILEPACCLIEADTEKIF
;
A
#
# COMPACT_ATOMS: atom_id res chain seq x y z
N MET A 1 6.89 -21.67 23.65
CA MET A 1 8.13 -21.51 22.85
C MET A 1 8.24 -20.07 22.39
N PRO A 2 9.41 -19.40 22.51
CA PRO A 2 9.58 -18.07 21.91
C PRO A 2 9.51 -18.21 20.39
N LYS A 3 8.67 -17.40 19.73
CA LYS A 3 8.59 -17.34 18.27
C LYS A 3 9.96 -16.87 17.75
N PRO A 4 10.60 -17.55 16.79
CA PRO A 4 11.86 -17.07 16.23
C PRO A 4 11.67 -15.63 15.74
N ARG A 5 12.62 -14.74 16.07
CA ARG A 5 12.63 -13.38 15.52
C ARG A 5 12.79 -13.52 14.00
N SER A 6 11.76 -13.14 13.26
CA SER A 6 11.86 -13.00 11.81
C SER A 6 12.99 -12.03 11.48
N GLU A 7 13.84 -12.40 10.52
CA GLU A 7 14.87 -11.49 10.02
C GLU A 7 14.24 -10.19 9.51
N PRO A 8 14.93 -9.04 9.68
CA PRO A 8 14.45 -7.77 9.14
C PRO A 8 14.30 -7.87 7.62
N ILE A 9 13.17 -7.39 7.10
CA ILE A 9 12.97 -7.28 5.66
C ILE A 9 13.96 -6.25 5.10
N THR A 10 14.65 -6.61 4.02
CA THR A 10 15.58 -5.74 3.30
C THR A 10 15.05 -5.43 1.91
N GLU A 11 15.51 -4.32 1.31
CA GLU A 11 15.07 -3.92 -0.02
C GLU A 11 15.39 -4.94 -1.13
N GLN A 12 16.43 -5.76 -0.94
CA GLN A 12 16.83 -6.80 -1.89
C GLN A 12 15.82 -7.96 -1.99
N GLN A 13 15.02 -8.16 -0.95
CA GLN A 13 13.98 -9.19 -0.92
C GLN A 13 12.66 -8.72 -1.55
N LEU A 14 12.60 -7.46 -1.97
CA LEU A 14 11.39 -6.82 -2.49
C LEU A 14 11.40 -6.76 -4.02
N ALA A 15 10.24 -7.01 -4.61
CA ALA A 15 10.02 -7.08 -6.04
C ALA A 15 8.78 -6.26 -6.45
N GLY A 16 8.53 -6.16 -7.75
CA GLY A 16 7.31 -5.54 -8.28
C GLY A 16 7.29 -4.01 -8.22
N TRP A 17 8.45 -3.36 -8.02
CA TRP A 17 8.55 -1.89 -7.88
C TRP A 17 7.87 -1.11 -8.99
N ARG A 18 8.13 -1.47 -10.26
CA ARG A 18 7.51 -0.80 -11.41
C ARG A 18 5.99 -0.95 -11.42
N LEU A 19 5.46 -2.11 -10.99
CA LEU A 19 4.03 -2.34 -10.90
C LEU A 19 3.40 -1.49 -9.79
N LEU A 20 4.05 -1.43 -8.63
CA LEU A 20 3.60 -0.61 -7.49
C LEU A 20 3.63 0.89 -7.81
N GLU A 21 4.69 1.38 -8.45
CA GLU A 21 4.80 2.77 -8.90
C GLU A 21 3.67 3.14 -9.88
N ARG A 22 3.38 2.27 -10.85
CA ARG A 22 2.26 2.46 -11.79
C ARG A 22 0.92 2.47 -11.09
N PHE A 23 0.71 1.53 -10.17
CA PHE A 23 -0.52 1.45 -9.40
C PHE A 23 -0.75 2.72 -8.55
N ILE A 24 0.30 3.22 -7.88
CA ILE A 24 0.21 4.47 -7.12
C ILE A 24 -0.11 5.64 -8.05
N GLY A 25 0.55 5.71 -9.22
CA GLY A 25 0.23 6.72 -10.23
C GLY A 25 -1.23 6.64 -10.71
N ALA A 26 -1.78 5.43 -10.86
CA ALA A 26 -3.19 5.21 -11.18
C ALA A 26 -4.12 5.70 -10.06
N LEU A 27 -3.80 5.39 -8.80
CA LEU A 27 -4.55 5.88 -7.65
C LEU A 27 -4.52 7.41 -7.55
N ASP A 28 -3.39 8.06 -7.81
CA ASP A 28 -3.31 9.52 -7.78
C ASP A 28 -4.21 10.14 -8.87
N GLN A 29 -4.21 9.54 -10.08
CA GLN A 29 -4.99 10.02 -11.22
C GLN A 29 -6.50 9.81 -11.06
N HIS A 30 -6.91 8.68 -10.51
CA HIS A 30 -8.32 8.27 -10.46
C HIS A 30 -8.95 8.39 -9.07
N GLY A 31 -8.16 8.24 -8.01
CA GLY A 31 -8.63 8.27 -6.63
C GLY A 31 -9.32 9.58 -6.29
N SER A 32 -8.88 10.71 -6.83
CA SER A 32 -9.54 12.02 -6.65
C SER A 32 -10.97 12.07 -7.18
N ARG A 33 -11.34 11.20 -8.14
CA ARG A 33 -12.68 11.14 -8.73
C ARG A 33 -13.67 10.35 -7.87
N ILE A 34 -13.18 9.63 -6.87
CA ILE A 34 -14.00 8.75 -6.04
C ILE A 34 -14.40 9.48 -4.77
N THR A 35 -15.71 9.75 -4.67
CA THR A 35 -16.31 10.43 -3.53
C THR A 35 -16.01 9.69 -2.23
N PRO A 36 -15.37 10.35 -1.24
CA PRO A 36 -15.13 9.78 0.07
C PRO A 36 -16.42 9.34 0.76
N ASN A 37 -16.41 8.18 1.43
CA ASN A 37 -17.54 7.76 2.27
C ASN A 37 -17.57 8.55 3.60
N SER A 38 -18.61 8.37 4.40
CA SER A 38 -18.79 9.12 5.66
C SER A 38 -17.65 8.91 6.67
N ARG A 39 -17.10 7.69 6.77
CA ARG A 39 -15.94 7.39 7.65
C ARG A 39 -14.69 8.09 7.15
N GLU A 40 -14.54 8.15 5.84
CA GLU A 40 -13.43 8.82 5.18
C GLU A 40 -13.45 10.34 5.43
N GLN A 41 -14.62 10.96 5.32
CA GLN A 41 -14.80 12.40 5.52
C GLN A 41 -14.53 12.86 6.96
N HIS A 42 -14.62 11.97 7.96
CA HIS A 42 -14.40 12.29 9.37
C HIS A 42 -12.96 12.76 9.69
N GLY A 43 -11.99 12.55 8.78
CA GLY A 43 -10.75 13.34 8.71
C GLY A 43 -9.67 13.08 9.77
N LEU A 44 -9.90 12.28 10.80
CA LEU A 44 -8.92 12.00 11.87
C LEU A 44 -7.85 10.96 11.47
N ARG A 45 -7.08 11.18 10.40
CA ARG A 45 -6.21 10.14 9.85
C ARG A 45 -4.78 10.57 9.59
N ASP A 46 -3.86 9.73 10.06
CA ASP A 46 -2.42 9.75 9.74
C ASP A 46 -2.12 8.96 8.44
N VAL A 47 -3.07 8.15 7.94
CA VAL A 47 -2.91 7.30 6.76
C VAL A 47 -3.95 7.67 5.70
N ASP A 48 -3.46 8.08 4.52
CA ASP A 48 -4.28 8.43 3.36
C ASP A 48 -4.50 7.23 2.42
N ARG A 49 -5.29 7.45 1.34
CA ARG A 49 -5.60 6.44 0.32
C ARG A 49 -4.33 5.86 -0.29
N ARG A 50 -3.41 6.74 -0.71
CA ARG A 50 -2.14 6.38 -1.34
C ARG A 50 -1.34 5.44 -0.45
N THR A 51 -1.15 5.82 0.81
CA THR A 51 -0.39 5.05 1.79
C THR A 51 -1.03 3.70 2.07
N TYR A 52 -2.35 3.68 2.32
CA TYR A 52 -3.06 2.45 2.66
C TYR A 52 -3.03 1.44 1.51
N PHE A 53 -3.50 1.83 0.33
CA PHE A 53 -3.59 0.91 -0.80
C PHE A 53 -2.22 0.55 -1.39
N GLY A 54 -1.28 1.49 -1.38
CA GLY A 54 0.11 1.23 -1.75
C GLY A 54 0.74 0.15 -0.87
N LEU A 55 0.60 0.25 0.45
CA LEU A 55 1.07 -0.79 1.38
C LEU A 55 0.28 -2.09 1.27
N PHE A 56 -1.04 -2.02 1.10
CA PHE A 56 -1.88 -3.21 0.94
C PHE A 56 -1.39 -4.08 -0.23
N LEU A 57 -1.20 -3.48 -1.42
CA LEU A 57 -0.67 -4.21 -2.58
C LEU A 57 0.81 -4.56 -2.45
N PHE A 58 1.61 -3.71 -1.82
CA PHE A 58 2.99 -4.05 -1.52
C PHE A 58 3.08 -5.36 -0.74
N GLY A 59 2.21 -5.55 0.27
CA GLY A 59 2.12 -6.81 1.02
C GLY A 59 1.69 -8.00 0.16
N LEU A 60 0.80 -7.79 -0.81
CA LEU A 60 0.33 -8.84 -1.72
C LEU A 60 1.41 -9.29 -2.72
N PHE A 61 2.22 -8.36 -3.23
CA PHE A 61 3.28 -8.69 -4.20
C PHE A 61 4.59 -9.16 -3.57
N ASN A 62 4.80 -8.92 -2.28
CA ASN A 62 6.03 -9.26 -1.59
C ASN A 62 5.74 -10.32 -0.52
N PRO A 63 5.82 -11.63 -0.85
CA PRO A 63 5.47 -12.72 0.07
C PRO A 63 6.36 -12.77 1.33
N VAL A 64 7.52 -12.13 1.31
CA VAL A 64 8.37 -11.92 2.50
C VAL A 64 7.66 -11.08 3.58
N VAL A 65 6.68 -10.26 3.19
CA VAL A 65 5.86 -9.41 4.07
C VAL A 65 4.69 -10.23 4.63
N THR A 66 4.98 -11.11 5.57
CA THR A 66 4.02 -12.13 6.06
C THR A 66 3.00 -11.63 7.09
N SER A 67 3.01 -10.36 7.46
CA SER A 67 2.09 -9.81 8.47
C SER A 67 1.94 -8.29 8.37
N MET A 68 0.88 -7.74 8.96
CA MET A 68 0.67 -6.29 9.07
C MET A 68 1.83 -5.58 9.80
N ARG A 69 2.44 -6.23 10.80
CA ARG A 69 3.63 -5.69 11.48
C ARG A 69 4.83 -5.63 10.54
N ALA A 70 5.06 -6.70 9.78
CA ALA A 70 6.10 -6.74 8.77
C ALA A 70 5.87 -5.67 7.70
N LEU A 71 4.62 -5.46 7.29
CA LEU A 71 4.21 -4.43 6.34
C LEU A 71 4.50 -3.02 6.85
N CYS A 72 4.08 -2.71 8.08
CA CYS A 72 4.35 -1.42 8.72
C CYS A 72 5.86 -1.22 8.95
N THR A 73 6.62 -2.27 9.27
CA THR A 73 8.09 -2.18 9.37
C THR A 73 8.74 -1.92 8.00
N ALA A 74 8.27 -2.56 6.93
CA ALA A 74 8.76 -2.34 5.58
C ALA A 74 8.54 -0.89 5.10
N SER A 75 7.51 -0.20 5.61
CA SER A 75 7.30 1.23 5.35
C SER A 75 8.42 2.17 5.85
N ARG A 76 9.39 1.64 6.63
CA ARG A 76 10.60 2.35 7.07
C ARG A 76 11.74 2.32 6.05
N LEU A 77 11.66 1.44 5.06
CA LEU A 77 12.69 1.34 4.03
C LEU A 77 12.60 2.56 3.12
N ASP A 78 13.73 3.20 2.83
CA ASP A 78 13.78 4.47 2.10
C ASP A 78 13.04 4.39 0.77
N ARG A 79 13.22 3.29 0.03
CA ARG A 79 12.52 3.10 -1.25
C ARG A 79 11.01 2.98 -1.09
N VAL A 80 10.54 2.34 -0.02
CA VAL A 80 9.10 2.21 0.27
C VAL A 80 8.54 3.56 0.70
N SER A 81 9.21 4.28 1.59
CA SER A 81 8.79 5.61 2.03
C SER A 81 8.72 6.60 0.86
N ALA A 82 9.73 6.58 -0.03
CA ALA A 82 9.76 7.42 -1.23
C ALA A 82 8.62 7.09 -2.20
N MET A 83 8.36 5.80 -2.44
CA MET A 83 7.25 5.35 -3.28
C MET A 83 5.88 5.86 -2.76
N LEU A 84 5.70 5.82 -1.44
CA LEU A 84 4.47 6.27 -0.77
C LEU A 84 4.39 7.79 -0.60
N ASP A 85 5.43 8.54 -0.94
CA ASP A 85 5.56 9.99 -0.69
C ASP A 85 5.30 10.37 0.78
N ARG A 86 5.86 9.58 1.71
CA ARG A 86 5.63 9.75 3.15
C ARG A 86 6.94 9.92 3.91
N GLN A 87 6.92 10.81 4.91
CA GLN A 87 7.95 10.90 5.93
C GLN A 87 7.62 9.99 7.11
N GLY A 88 8.47 9.00 7.34
CA GLY A 88 8.38 8.12 8.51
C GLY A 88 7.42 6.93 8.37
N PRO A 89 7.51 5.97 9.29
CA PRO A 89 6.75 4.72 9.21
C PRO A 89 5.26 4.92 9.36
N VAL A 90 4.51 3.96 8.83
CA VAL A 90 3.10 3.77 9.16
C VAL A 90 2.98 3.03 10.49
N ALA A 91 2.21 3.61 11.41
CA ALA A 91 1.86 2.95 12.65
C ALA A 91 0.85 1.83 12.39
N ILE A 92 0.98 0.71 13.11
CA ILE A 92 0.07 -0.44 12.97
C ILE A 92 -1.39 -0.03 13.24
N SER A 93 -1.62 0.81 14.25
CA SER A 93 -2.95 1.34 14.56
C SER A 93 -3.51 2.14 13.38
N GLY A 94 -2.73 3.07 12.83
CA GLY A 94 -3.14 3.85 11.66
C GLY A 94 -3.47 2.99 10.44
N PHE A 95 -2.68 1.94 10.17
CA PHE A 95 -2.98 1.01 9.08
C PHE A 95 -4.25 0.19 9.34
N SER A 96 -4.44 -0.30 10.57
CA SER A 96 -5.62 -1.06 10.97
C SER A 96 -6.90 -0.22 10.89
N ASP A 97 -6.83 1.04 11.30
CA ASP A 97 -7.95 1.97 11.22
C ASP A 97 -8.31 2.28 9.76
N ALA A 98 -7.30 2.52 8.92
CA ALA A 98 -7.47 2.76 7.49
C ALA A 98 -8.21 1.61 6.78
N GLN A 99 -7.96 0.36 7.17
CA GLN A 99 -8.62 -0.82 6.62
C GLN A 99 -10.15 -0.83 6.82
N LEU A 100 -10.66 -0.17 7.86
CA LEU A 100 -12.10 -0.08 8.14
C LEU A 100 -12.77 1.12 7.46
N VAL A 101 -11.97 2.02 6.89
CA VAL A 101 -12.41 3.30 6.36
C VAL A 101 -12.46 3.30 4.85
N PHE A 102 -11.40 2.81 4.19
CA PHE A 102 -11.32 2.87 2.74
C PHE A 102 -12.08 1.72 2.10
N ALA A 103 -13.01 2.07 1.22
CA ALA A 103 -13.84 1.11 0.52
C ALA A 103 -13.11 0.59 -0.74
N PRO A 104 -13.20 -0.71 -1.08
CA PRO A 104 -12.40 -1.34 -2.14
C PRO A 104 -12.72 -0.84 -3.55
N GLU A 105 -13.86 -0.16 -3.76
CA GLU A 105 -14.29 0.38 -5.05
C GLU A 105 -13.27 1.37 -5.63
N ILE A 106 -12.45 1.98 -4.78
CA ILE A 106 -11.32 2.81 -5.24
C ILE A 106 -10.24 2.06 -6.03
N LEU A 107 -10.19 0.74 -5.89
CA LEU A 107 -9.25 -0.09 -6.63
C LEU A 107 -9.72 -0.35 -8.06
N GLU A 108 -11.01 -0.21 -8.38
CA GLU A 108 -11.54 -0.55 -9.71
C GLU A 108 -10.80 0.18 -10.86
N PRO A 109 -10.60 1.52 -10.83
CA PRO A 109 -9.85 2.20 -11.88
C PRO A 109 -8.38 1.77 -11.95
N ALA A 110 -7.76 1.48 -10.80
CA ALA A 110 -6.37 1.10 -10.73
C ALA A 110 -6.13 -0.34 -11.22
N CYS A 111 -7.08 -1.25 -10.99
CA CYS A 111 -7.07 -2.61 -11.52
C CYS A 111 -7.28 -2.63 -13.04
N CYS A 112 -8.21 -1.84 -13.58
CA CYS A 112 -8.41 -1.76 -15.03
C CYS A 112 -7.14 -1.29 -15.77
N LEU A 113 -6.34 -0.41 -15.16
CA LEU A 113 -5.05 0.02 -15.71
C LEU A 113 -4.01 -1.10 -15.72
N ILE A 114 -4.01 -1.98 -14.73
CA ILE A 114 -3.11 -3.15 -14.71
C ILE A 114 -3.52 -4.14 -15.82
N GLU A 115 -4.82 -4.37 -16.01
CA GLU A 115 -5.36 -5.29 -17.03
C GLU A 115 -5.09 -4.82 -18.47
N ALA A 116 -5.24 -3.51 -18.75
CA ALA A 116 -4.96 -2.93 -20.06
C ALA A 116 -3.49 -3.04 -20.49
N ASP A 117 -2.58 -3.32 -19.55
CA ASP A 117 -1.15 -3.42 -19.80
C ASP A 117 -0.60 -4.85 -19.77
N THR A 118 -1.36 -5.81 -19.27
CA THR A 118 -0.98 -7.23 -19.32
C THR A 118 -0.88 -7.80 -20.74
N GLU A 119 -1.50 -7.16 -21.74
CA GLU A 119 -1.30 -7.51 -23.16
C GLU A 119 0.08 -7.14 -23.72
N LYS A 120 0.93 -6.44 -22.96
CA LYS A 120 2.30 -6.07 -23.37
C LYS A 120 3.41 -6.69 -22.52
N ILE A 121 3.07 -7.56 -21.56
CA ILE A 121 4.03 -8.08 -20.56
C ILE A 121 4.25 -9.59 -20.69
N PHE A 122 3.60 -10.27 -21.64
CA PHE A 122 3.96 -11.63 -22.07
C PHE A 122 4.36 -11.66 -23.54
#